data_AF-A0A9X4FCY6-F1
#
_entry.id   AF-A0A9X4FCY6-F1
#
_cell.length_a   1.000
_cell.length_b   1.000
_cell.length_c   1.000
_cell.angle_alpha   90.00
_cell.angle_beta   90.00
_cell.angle_gamma   90.00
#
_symmetry.space_group_name_H-M   'P 1'
#
loop_
_entity.id
_entity.type
_entity.pdbx_description
1 polymer ?
#
loop_
_entity_poly.entity_id
_entity_poly.type
_entity_poly.pdbx_seq_one_letter_code
_entity_poly.pdbx_strand_id
1 'polypeptide(L)'
;MAVDIEKYKFLYEFQKEQLAEERQRYSRLEDKAVKYLTALTFALTAYILLVRWASKSILPPEGVLSWLVVVSILFTFLALCSSWSLILRSLQLQDLIKLQTDSSMIEYFKKNKREVVYLELAKKQSQAIAAINVEYDKKLALVGKGYQDIVFSGWCFFISIVLIFIKLWGF
;
A
#
# COMPACT_ATOMS: atom_id res chain seq x y z
N MET A 1 -6.19 42.53 26.48
CA MET A 1 -5.69 41.13 26.49
C MET A 1 -4.65 41.05 25.37
N ALA A 2 -3.37 41.06 25.70
CA ALA A 2 -2.32 40.95 24.68
C ALA A 2 -2.46 39.57 24.05
N VAL A 3 -2.88 39.53 22.80
CA VAL A 3 -2.98 38.30 22.04
C VAL A 3 -1.55 37.82 21.85
N ASP A 4 -1.25 36.66 22.42
CA ASP A 4 0.11 36.14 22.48
C ASP A 4 0.50 35.59 21.11
N ILE A 5 1.01 36.46 20.24
CA ILE A 5 1.35 36.14 18.84
C ILE A 5 2.32 34.95 18.79
N GLU A 6 3.22 34.83 19.77
CA GLU A 6 4.15 33.71 19.90
C GLU A 6 3.42 32.38 20.12
N LYS A 7 2.34 32.36 20.90
CA LYS A 7 1.52 31.17 21.12
C LYS A 7 0.88 30.66 19.82
N TYR A 8 0.33 31.55 19.00
CA TYR A 8 -0.29 31.16 17.72
C TYR A 8 0.75 30.77 16.68
N LYS A 9 1.92 31.44 16.68
CA LYS A 9 3.05 31.05 15.84
C LYS A 9 3.55 29.65 16.20
N PHE A 10 3.72 29.36 17.48
CA PHE A 10 4.10 28.04 17.98
C PHE A 10 3.09 26.97 17.57
N LEU A 11 1.78 27.25 17.72
CA LEU A 11 0.73 26.33 17.28
C LEU A 11 0.80 26.04 15.77
N TYR A 12 1.02 27.06 14.95
CA TYR A 12 1.18 26.90 13.51
C TYR A 12 2.43 26.07 13.15
N GLU A 13 3.55 26.33 13.79
CA GLU A 13 4.79 25.56 13.57
C GLU A 13 4.62 24.09 13.96
N PHE A 14 3.99 23.83 15.11
CA PHE A 14 3.65 22.48 15.55
C PHE A 14 2.74 21.75 14.54
N GLN A 15 1.66 22.40 14.07
CA GLN A 15 0.75 21.79 13.09
C GLN A 15 1.43 21.56 11.73
N LYS A 16 2.35 22.43 11.34
CA LYS A 16 3.15 22.26 10.12
C LYS A 16 4.06 21.04 10.20
N GLU A 17 4.72 20.85 11.35
CA GLU A 17 5.57 19.68 11.61
C GLU A 17 4.76 18.39 11.60
N GLN A 18 3.63 18.36 12.33
CA GLN A 18 2.70 17.22 12.33
C GLN A 18 2.21 16.86 10.93
N LEU A 19 1.85 17.85 10.11
CA LEU A 19 1.46 17.60 8.72
C LEU A 19 2.59 16.99 7.87
N ALA A 20 3.84 17.41 8.11
CA ALA A 20 5.00 16.85 7.43
C ALA A 20 5.26 15.40 7.87
N GLU A 21 5.14 15.10 9.16
CA GLU A 21 5.24 13.74 9.71
C GLU A 21 4.17 12.81 9.12
N GLU A 22 2.92 13.26 9.05
CA GLU A 22 1.82 12.45 8.49
C GLU A 22 2.00 12.18 6.98
N ARG A 23 2.46 13.17 6.22
CA ARG A 23 2.84 12.97 4.81
C ARG A 23 3.97 11.94 4.67
N GLN A 24 4.97 12.01 5.55
CA GLN A 24 6.05 11.04 5.54
C GLN A 24 5.57 9.63 5.93
N ARG A 25 4.68 9.51 6.92
CA ARG A 25 4.05 8.24 7.32
C ARG A 25 3.24 7.63 6.17
N TYR A 26 2.49 8.45 5.44
CA TYR A 26 1.75 8.04 4.24
C TYR A 26 2.70 7.55 3.13
N SER A 27 3.75 8.30 2.80
CA SER A 27 4.75 7.90 1.81
C SER A 27 5.46 6.60 2.19
N ARG A 28 5.81 6.40 3.47
CA ARG A 28 6.38 5.13 3.96
C ARG A 28 5.43 3.93 3.76
N LEU A 29 4.12 4.14 3.83
CA LEU A 29 3.14 3.08 3.57
C LEU A 29 3.09 2.73 2.07
N GLU A 30 3.14 3.73 1.19
CA GLU A 30 3.23 3.52 -0.26
C GLU A 30 4.51 2.78 -0.64
N ASP A 31 5.66 3.17 -0.08
CA ASP A 31 6.94 2.49 -0.32
C ASP A 31 6.86 1.00 0.07
N LYS A 32 6.17 0.66 1.17
CA LYS A 32 5.95 -0.74 1.56
C LYS A 32 5.08 -1.48 0.55
N ALA A 33 3.99 -0.86 0.10
CA ALA A 33 3.10 -1.44 -0.90
C ALA A 33 3.83 -1.68 -2.23
N VAL A 34 4.66 -0.74 -2.70
CA VAL A 34 5.51 -0.91 -3.89
C VAL A 34 6.48 -2.07 -3.71
N LYS A 35 7.16 -2.19 -2.56
CA LYS A 35 8.07 -3.30 -2.28
C LYS A 35 7.35 -4.65 -2.33
N TYR A 36 6.14 -4.74 -1.78
CA TYR A 36 5.31 -5.95 -1.85
C TYR A 36 4.90 -6.28 -3.28
N LEU A 37 4.51 -5.29 -4.08
CA LEU A 37 4.15 -5.48 -5.48
C LEU A 37 5.33 -6.02 -6.30
N THR A 38 6.52 -5.45 -6.09
CA THR A 38 7.75 -5.90 -6.76
C THR A 38 8.08 -7.33 -6.39
N ALA A 39 8.03 -7.67 -5.09
CA ALA A 39 8.27 -9.04 -4.62
C ALA A 39 7.26 -10.04 -5.20
N LEU A 40 5.97 -9.70 -5.21
CA LEU A 40 4.92 -10.51 -5.82
C LEU A 40 5.12 -10.73 -7.32
N THR A 41 5.50 -9.68 -8.05
CA THR A 41 5.73 -9.76 -9.50
C THR A 41 6.91 -10.68 -9.81
N PHE A 42 7.98 -10.59 -9.01
CA PHE A 42 9.12 -11.49 -9.12
C PHE A 42 8.74 -12.94 -8.81
N ALA A 43 8.01 -13.18 -7.72
CA ALA A 43 7.54 -14.51 -7.33
C ALA A 43 6.62 -15.13 -8.39
N LEU A 44 5.67 -14.35 -8.93
CA LEU A 44 4.76 -14.78 -9.99
C LEU A 44 5.54 -15.18 -11.26
N THR A 45 6.54 -14.38 -11.65
CA THR A 45 7.37 -14.66 -12.82
C THR A 45 8.17 -15.95 -12.64
N ALA A 46 8.83 -16.11 -11.48
CA ALA A 46 9.58 -17.32 -11.15
C ALA A 46 8.66 -18.56 -11.14
N TYR A 47 7.45 -18.41 -10.60
CA TYR A 47 6.46 -19.48 -10.54
C TYR A 47 6.01 -19.93 -11.93
N ILE A 48 5.69 -18.98 -12.83
CA ILE A 48 5.28 -19.29 -14.21
C ILE A 48 6.40 -20.05 -14.94
N LEU A 49 7.66 -19.66 -14.75
CA LEU A 49 8.81 -20.36 -15.35
C LEU A 49 8.95 -21.79 -14.82
N LEU A 50 8.79 -22.00 -13.51
CA LEU A 50 8.82 -23.31 -12.88
C LEU A 50 7.71 -24.22 -13.42
N VAL A 51 6.47 -23.72 -13.45
CA VAL A 51 5.31 -24.46 -13.98
C VAL A 51 5.51 -24.79 -15.46
N ARG A 52 6.03 -23.85 -16.26
CA ARG A 52 6.34 -24.10 -17.67
C ARG A 52 7.39 -25.19 -17.85
N TRP A 53 8.45 -25.19 -17.03
CA TRP A 53 9.48 -26.22 -17.06
C TRP A 53 8.92 -27.60 -16.69
N ALA A 54 8.10 -27.68 -15.65
CA ALA A 54 7.48 -28.92 -15.18
C ALA A 54 6.28 -29.38 -16.04
N SER A 55 5.75 -28.52 -16.92
CA SER A 55 4.51 -28.77 -17.68
C SER A 55 4.53 -30.07 -18.49
N LYS A 56 5.68 -30.43 -19.07
CA LYS A 56 5.84 -31.66 -19.87
C LYS A 56 5.73 -32.94 -19.04
N SER A 57 6.01 -32.87 -17.73
CA SER A 57 5.94 -34.01 -16.81
C SER A 57 4.61 -34.07 -16.06
N ILE A 58 3.88 -32.95 -16.01
CA ILE A 58 2.60 -32.83 -15.30
C ILE A 58 1.42 -33.10 -16.24
N LEU A 59 1.56 -32.79 -17.53
CA LEU A 59 0.52 -32.95 -18.56
C LEU A 59 0.90 -34.06 -19.55
N PRO A 60 0.00 -35.02 -19.85
CA PRO A 60 -1.37 -35.16 -19.33
C PRO A 60 -1.41 -35.67 -17.87
N PRO A 61 -2.41 -35.25 -17.06
CA PRO A 61 -2.49 -35.68 -15.67
C PRO A 61 -2.96 -37.13 -15.55
N GLU A 62 -2.03 -38.02 -15.23
CA GLU A 62 -2.32 -39.43 -14.96
C GLU A 62 -2.34 -39.68 -13.44
N GLY A 63 -3.51 -40.09 -12.93
CA GLY A 63 -3.73 -40.41 -11.52
C GLY A 63 -4.11 -39.22 -10.62
N VAL A 64 -4.54 -39.55 -9.40
CA VAL A 64 -5.05 -38.60 -8.40
C VAL A 64 -3.99 -37.57 -8.00
N LEU A 65 -2.71 -37.98 -7.90
CA LEU A 65 -1.61 -37.09 -7.53
C LEU A 65 -1.36 -36.00 -8.59
N SER A 66 -1.47 -36.33 -9.88
CA SER A 66 -1.25 -35.33 -10.95
C SER A 66 -2.38 -34.29 -10.98
N TRP A 67 -3.62 -34.72 -10.76
CA TRP A 67 -4.75 -33.79 -10.58
C TRP A 67 -4.55 -32.87 -9.38
N LEU A 68 -4.04 -33.39 -8.26
CA LEU A 68 -3.75 -32.59 -7.07
C LEU A 68 -2.68 -31.53 -7.35
N VAL A 69 -1.63 -31.87 -8.12
CA VAL A 69 -0.60 -30.93 -8.58
C VAL A 69 -1.23 -29.82 -9.44
N VAL A 70 -2.08 -30.17 -10.42
CA VAL A 70 -2.74 -29.18 -11.30
C VAL A 70 -3.65 -28.24 -10.52
N VAL A 71 -4.47 -28.78 -9.60
CA VAL A 71 -5.34 -27.98 -8.74
C VAL A 71 -4.52 -27.06 -7.84
N SER A 72 -3.43 -27.56 -7.25
CA SER A 72 -2.52 -26.73 -6.46
C SER A 72 -1.90 -25.61 -7.28
N ILE A 73 -1.56 -25.86 -8.56
CA ILE A 73 -1.00 -24.84 -9.44
C ILE A 73 -1.99 -23.73 -9.72
N LEU A 74 -3.22 -24.10 -10.08
CA LEU A 74 -4.31 -23.14 -10.31
C LEU A 74 -4.61 -22.34 -9.04
N PHE A 75 -4.66 -22.99 -7.88
CA PHE A 75 -4.95 -22.33 -6.63
C PHE A 75 -3.87 -21.32 -6.23
N THR A 76 -2.59 -21.69 -6.36
CA THR A 76 -1.46 -20.79 -6.10
C THR A 76 -1.46 -19.60 -7.07
N PHE A 77 -1.74 -19.83 -8.35
CA PHE A 77 -1.83 -18.75 -9.33
C PHE A 77 -2.94 -17.76 -8.99
N LEU A 78 -4.14 -18.25 -8.65
CA LEU A 78 -5.26 -17.40 -8.23
C LEU A 78 -4.94 -16.64 -6.93
N ALA A 79 -4.29 -17.27 -5.96
CA ALA A 79 -3.87 -16.63 -4.71
C ALA A 79 -2.87 -15.50 -4.99
N LEU A 80 -1.85 -15.73 -5.82
CA LEU A 80 -0.89 -14.69 -6.21
C LEU A 80 -1.56 -13.53 -6.95
N CYS A 81 -2.49 -13.81 -7.86
CA CYS A 81 -3.26 -12.77 -8.57
C CYS A 81 -4.16 -11.96 -7.63
N SER A 82 -4.78 -12.60 -6.63
CA SER A 82 -5.59 -11.92 -5.60
C SER A 82 -4.74 -10.92 -4.81
N SER A 83 -3.61 -11.38 -4.28
CA SER A 83 -2.64 -10.55 -3.54
C SER A 83 -2.15 -9.38 -4.40
N TRP A 84 -1.83 -9.65 -5.67
CA TRP A 84 -1.37 -8.63 -6.61
C TRP A 84 -2.43 -7.56 -6.86
N SER A 85 -3.70 -7.94 -7.03
CA SER A 85 -4.80 -6.99 -7.23
C SER A 85 -5.04 -6.10 -6.02
N LEU A 86 -4.98 -6.66 -4.80
CA LEU A 86 -5.19 -5.89 -3.56
C LEU A 86 -4.08 -4.84 -3.36
N ILE A 87 -2.82 -5.24 -3.55
CA ILE A 87 -1.69 -4.31 -3.44
C ILE A 87 -1.76 -3.24 -4.55
N LEU A 88 -2.12 -3.60 -5.78
CA LEU A 88 -2.26 -2.62 -6.86
C LEU A 88 -3.35 -1.58 -6.57
N ARG A 89 -4.51 -2.02 -6.04
CA ARG A 89 -5.59 -1.11 -5.60
C ARG A 89 -5.12 -0.18 -4.49
N SER A 90 -4.26 -0.66 -3.59
CA SER A 90 -3.69 0.20 -2.56
C SER A 90 -2.79 1.31 -3.13
N LEU A 91 -2.20 1.13 -4.32
CA LEU A 91 -1.31 2.12 -4.95
C LEU A 91 -2.04 3.13 -5.84
N GLN A 92 -3.38 3.12 -5.88
CA GLN A 92 -4.13 4.08 -6.68
C GLN A 92 -3.77 5.52 -6.27
N LEU A 93 -3.39 6.34 -7.26
CA LEU A 93 -3.03 7.75 -7.07
C LEU A 93 -4.24 8.49 -6.48
N GLN A 94 -4.02 9.13 -5.33
CA GLN A 94 -4.99 10.02 -4.72
C GLN A 94 -4.42 11.43 -4.68
N ASP A 95 -5.25 12.42 -5.00
CA ASP A 95 -4.88 13.82 -4.88
C ASP A 95 -4.66 14.17 -3.41
N LEU A 96 -3.38 14.20 -3.01
CA LEU A 96 -2.98 14.69 -1.70
C LEU A 96 -3.40 16.16 -1.57
N ILE A 97 -4.02 16.50 -0.44
CA ILE A 97 -4.53 17.85 -0.20
C ILE A 97 -3.40 18.86 -0.35
N LYS A 98 -3.54 19.69 -1.38
CA LYS A 98 -2.70 20.85 -1.63
C LYS A 98 -3.26 22.02 -0.84
N LEU A 99 -2.45 22.55 0.08
CA LEU A 99 -2.78 23.83 0.72
C LEU A 99 -2.88 24.89 -0.38
N GLN A 100 -3.98 25.66 -0.37
CA GLN A 100 -4.19 26.73 -1.33
C GLN A 100 -3.10 27.80 -1.17
N THR A 101 -2.27 27.98 -2.20
CA THR A 101 -1.20 28.99 -2.25
C THR A 101 -1.58 30.12 -3.21
N ASP A 102 -2.87 30.32 -3.44
CA ASP A 102 -3.36 31.24 -4.45
C ASP A 102 -3.27 32.70 -3.97
N SER A 103 -3.45 33.64 -4.90
CA SER A 103 -3.46 35.08 -4.61
C SER A 103 -4.43 35.49 -3.50
N SER A 104 -5.52 34.73 -3.32
CA SER A 104 -6.48 34.88 -2.22
C SER A 104 -5.84 34.72 -0.83
N MET A 105 -4.82 33.85 -0.70
CA MET A 105 -4.08 33.66 0.54
C MET A 105 -3.15 34.85 0.82
N ILE A 106 -2.56 35.44 -0.23
CA ILE A 106 -1.73 36.65 -0.11
C ILE A 106 -2.59 37.86 0.32
N GLU A 107 -3.79 38.03 -0.24
CA GLU A 107 -4.71 39.09 0.18
C GLU A 107 -5.24 38.87 1.60
N TYR A 108 -5.52 37.62 1.97
CA TYR A 108 -5.92 37.26 3.33
C TYR A 108 -4.86 37.66 4.37
N PHE A 109 -3.57 37.47 4.07
CA PHE A 109 -2.46 37.91 4.91
C PHE A 109 -2.35 39.44 5.02
N LYS A 110 -2.68 40.17 3.96
CA LYS A 110 -2.67 41.65 3.98
C LYS A 110 -3.83 42.24 4.77
N LYS A 111 -4.99 41.57 4.76
CA LYS A 111 -6.24 42.09 5.36
C LYS A 111 -6.41 41.76 6.85
N ASN A 112 -5.75 40.71 7.35
CA ASN A 112 -5.95 40.21 8.71
C ASN A 112 -4.71 40.42 9.60
N LYS A 113 -4.96 40.49 10.92
CA LYS A 113 -3.87 40.51 11.91
C LYS A 113 -3.11 39.18 11.90
N ARG A 114 -1.80 39.23 12.17
CA ARG A 114 -0.90 38.06 12.14
C ARG A 114 -1.39 36.90 13.00
N GLU A 115 -1.91 37.18 14.19
CA GLU A 115 -2.51 36.19 15.10
C GLU A 115 -3.69 35.41 14.49
N VAL A 116 -4.59 36.10 13.80
CA VAL A 116 -5.74 35.50 13.10
C VAL A 116 -5.27 34.64 11.94
N VAL A 117 -4.23 35.09 11.23
CA VAL A 117 -3.62 34.34 10.13
C VAL A 117 -2.98 33.05 10.63
N TYR A 118 -2.17 33.10 11.69
CA TYR A 118 -1.54 31.89 12.25
C TYR A 118 -2.56 30.87 12.74
N LEU A 119 -3.60 31.33 13.44
CA LEU A 119 -4.68 30.46 13.90
C LEU A 119 -5.42 29.80 12.73
N GLU A 120 -5.71 30.54 11.67
CA GLU A 120 -6.39 30.00 10.50
C GLU A 120 -5.54 28.98 9.73
N LEU A 121 -4.24 29.24 9.58
CA LEU A 121 -3.31 28.28 8.98
C LEU A 121 -3.21 26.99 9.80
N ALA A 122 -3.12 27.11 11.13
CA ALA A 122 -3.10 25.96 12.03
C ALA A 122 -4.38 25.11 11.89
N LYS A 123 -5.56 25.75 11.78
CA LYS A 123 -6.82 25.05 11.51
C LYS A 123 -6.82 24.34 10.16
N LYS A 124 -6.38 25.00 9.09
CA LYS A 124 -6.29 24.40 7.74
C LYS A 124 -5.34 23.20 7.71
N GLN A 125 -4.22 23.28 8.42
CA GLN A 125 -3.29 22.15 8.56
C GLN A 125 -3.92 21.00 9.34
N SER A 126 -4.61 21.28 10.44
CA SER A 126 -5.34 20.25 11.20
C SER A 126 -6.41 19.55 10.35
N GLN A 127 -7.16 20.29 9.53
CA GLN A 127 -8.12 19.71 8.58
C GLN A 127 -7.43 18.84 7.53
N ALA A 128 -6.29 19.28 7.00
CA ALA A 128 -5.51 18.50 6.05
C ALA A 128 -4.99 17.19 6.68
N ILE A 129 -4.52 17.24 7.95
CA ILE A 129 -4.10 16.06 8.72
C ILE A 129 -5.28 15.08 8.86
N ALA A 130 -6.45 15.57 9.26
CA ALA A 130 -7.63 14.72 9.45
C ALA A 130 -8.01 13.98 8.16
N ALA A 131 -7.97 14.66 7.02
CA ALA A 131 -8.29 14.04 5.74
C ALA A 131 -7.18 13.09 5.23
N ILE A 132 -5.90 13.39 5.47
CA ILE A 132 -4.79 12.46 5.21
C ILE A 132 -4.97 11.18 6.04
N ASN A 133 -5.36 11.29 7.31
CA ASN A 133 -5.60 10.14 8.18
C ASN A 133 -6.73 9.23 7.67
N VAL A 134 -7.85 9.81 7.21
CA VAL A 134 -8.96 9.04 6.63
C VAL A 134 -8.50 8.22 5.42
N GLU A 135 -7.72 8.81 4.52
CA GLU A 135 -7.19 8.08 3.36
C GLU A 135 -6.08 7.08 3.75
N TYR A 136 -5.26 7.44 4.72
CA TYR A 136 -4.25 6.55 5.28
C TYR A 136 -4.87 5.27 5.82
N ASP A 137 -5.95 5.36 6.61
CA ASP A 137 -6.59 4.21 7.22
C ASP A 137 -7.22 3.27 6.18
N LYS A 138 -7.84 3.83 5.13
CA LYS A 138 -8.35 3.04 3.99
C LYS A 138 -7.21 2.28 3.29
N LYS A 139 -6.11 2.98 3.01
CA LYS A 139 -4.92 2.40 2.38
C LYS A 139 -4.27 1.35 3.28
N LEU A 140 -4.17 1.61 4.58
CA LEU A 140 -3.60 0.69 5.57
C LEU A 140 -4.40 -0.60 5.62
N ALA A 141 -5.73 -0.54 5.59
CA ALA A 141 -6.58 -1.73 5.55
C ALA A 141 -6.33 -2.57 4.27
N LEU A 142 -6.18 -1.92 3.11
CA LEU A 142 -5.87 -2.61 1.86
C LEU A 142 -4.48 -3.24 1.86
N VAL A 143 -3.45 -2.51 2.30
CA VAL A 143 -2.07 -3.01 2.40
C VAL A 143 -1.98 -4.14 3.42
N GLY A 144 -2.66 -4.00 4.57
CA GLY A 144 -2.72 -5.01 5.61
C GLY A 144 -3.38 -6.31 5.13
N LYS A 145 -4.53 -6.20 4.46
CA LYS A 145 -5.20 -7.34 3.85
C LYS A 145 -4.36 -7.97 2.73
N GLY A 146 -3.77 -7.14 1.86
CA GLY A 146 -2.87 -7.60 0.82
C GLY A 146 -1.65 -8.36 1.39
N TYR A 147 -1.10 -7.93 2.52
CA TYR A 147 -0.02 -8.65 3.20
C TYR A 147 -0.47 -10.03 3.73
N GLN A 148 -1.67 -10.13 4.31
CA GLN A 148 -2.21 -11.42 4.75
C GLN A 148 -2.41 -12.37 3.56
N ASP A 149 -2.94 -11.88 2.44
CA ASP A 149 -3.08 -12.64 1.19
C ASP A 149 -1.69 -13.04 0.62
N ILE A 150 -0.67 -12.18 0.73
CA ILE A 150 0.72 -12.53 0.37
C ILE A 150 1.21 -13.72 1.18
N VAL A 151 1.05 -13.70 2.50
CA VAL A 151 1.47 -14.80 3.38
C VAL A 151 0.74 -16.09 3.01
N PHE A 152 -0.57 -16.02 2.78
CA PHE A 152 -1.36 -17.17 2.32
C PHE A 152 -0.89 -17.71 0.96
N SER A 153 -0.65 -16.82 0.00
CA SER A 153 -0.13 -17.20 -1.32
C SER A 153 1.27 -17.81 -1.25
N GLY A 154 2.09 -17.37 -0.28
CA GLY A 154 3.41 -17.96 -0.01
C GLY A 154 3.32 -19.41 0.47
N TRP A 155 2.36 -19.73 1.35
CA TRP A 155 2.11 -21.11 1.76
C TRP A 155 1.62 -21.98 0.61
N CYS A 156 0.68 -21.46 -0.20
CA CYS A 156 0.20 -22.17 -1.39
C CYS A 156 1.34 -22.44 -2.39
N PHE A 157 2.21 -21.45 -2.59
CA PHE A 157 3.40 -21.56 -3.42
C PHE A 157 4.35 -22.65 -2.92
N PHE A 158 4.64 -22.68 -1.62
CA PHE A 158 5.49 -23.70 -1.02
C PHE A 158 4.91 -25.11 -1.20
N ILE A 159 3.62 -25.29 -0.89
CA ILE A 159 2.92 -26.58 -1.07
C ILE A 159 2.97 -27.02 -2.53
N SER A 160 2.70 -26.10 -3.47
CA SER A 160 2.74 -26.39 -4.90
C SER A 160 4.11 -26.84 -5.38
N ILE A 161 5.18 -26.18 -4.91
CA ILE A 161 6.55 -26.60 -5.24
C ILE A 161 6.82 -28.01 -4.73
N VAL A 162 6.52 -28.29 -3.46
CA VAL A 162 6.74 -29.62 -2.87
C VAL A 162 6.01 -30.71 -3.67
N LEU A 163 4.74 -30.47 -4.04
CA LEU A 163 3.97 -31.40 -4.86
C LEU A 163 4.57 -31.62 -6.26
N ILE A 164 5.04 -30.55 -6.91
CA ILE A 164 5.71 -30.64 -8.21
C ILE A 164 6.99 -31.48 -8.11
N PHE A 165 7.81 -31.25 -7.08
CA PHE A 165 9.03 -32.04 -6.87
C PHE A 165 8.75 -33.50 -6.55
N ILE A 166 7.76 -33.79 -5.70
CA ILE A 166 7.34 -35.17 -5.41
C ILE A 166 6.92 -35.88 -6.70
N LYS A 167 6.18 -35.20 -7.59
CA LYS A 167 5.77 -35.79 -8.86
C LYS A 167 6.92 -35.99 -9.85
N LEU A 168 7.93 -35.11 -9.82
CA LEU A 168 9.10 -35.20 -10.71
C LEU A 168 10.13 -36.23 -10.27
N TRP A 169 10.28 -36.45 -8.96
CA TRP A 169 11.27 -37.37 -8.37
C TRP A 169 10.68 -38.69 -7.87
N GLY A 170 9.37 -38.75 -7.67
CA GLY A 170 8.66 -40.02 -7.47
C GLY A 170 8.55 -40.75 -8.79
N PHE A 171 9.12 -41.96 -8.84
CA PHE A 171 9.03 -42.94 -9.91
C PHE A 171 7.63 -43.04 -10.54
#